data_AF-A0A128EYA9-F1
#
_entry.id   AF-A0A128EYA9-F1
#
_cell.length_a   1.000
_cell.length_b   1.000
_cell.length_c   1.000
_cell.angle_alpha   90.00
_cell.angle_beta   90.00
_cell.angle_gamma   90.00
#
_symmetry.space_group_name_H-M   'P 1'
#
loop_
_entity.id
_entity.type
_entity.pdbx_description
1 polymer ?
#
loop_
_entity_poly.entity_id
_entity_poly.type
_entity_poly.pdbx_seq_one_letter_code
_entity_poly.pdbx_strand_id
1 'polypeptide(L)'
;MVREATLTPYSRWAKPLVSEVAEVINLLKDSGYDSNQLVSVTGIQQKNINAWTARYKNEPDNVSTIPYPCWCFLCALAGKPNIQSAGEVIEVNVRRVLSYFKPTAFRPNDKFVCPTSEQFSNLIDNDNYEALTTEKLSEVFNWNANNFARGIDNGSLPFLNWSLIVMSMGIDIQKMILKELQGPVSLDECD
;
A
#
# COMPACT_ATOMS: atom_id res chain seq x y z
N MET A 1 -8.93 -10.39 15.17
CA MET A 1 -9.85 -9.51 14.47
C MET A 1 -9.31 -8.08 14.54
N VAL A 2 -9.06 -7.49 13.37
CA VAL A 2 -8.60 -6.10 13.23
C VAL A 2 -9.74 -5.12 13.53
N ARG A 3 -9.50 -4.10 14.36
CA ARG A 3 -10.52 -3.10 14.72
C ARG A 3 -10.81 -2.16 13.56
N GLU A 4 -12.09 -1.86 13.35
CA GLU A 4 -12.57 -0.90 12.35
C GLU A 4 -11.90 0.47 12.43
N ALA A 5 -11.62 0.97 13.65
CA ALA A 5 -10.95 2.27 13.84
C ALA A 5 -9.51 2.33 13.27
N THR A 6 -8.92 1.18 12.94
CA THR A 6 -7.62 1.10 12.27
C THR A 6 -7.77 1.06 10.74
N LEU A 7 -8.97 0.82 10.23
CA LEU A 7 -9.32 0.70 8.81
C LEU A 7 -10.03 1.98 8.30
N THR A 8 -9.54 3.14 8.73
CA THR A 8 -10.15 4.45 8.41
C THR A 8 -9.14 5.43 7.83
N PRO A 9 -9.60 6.53 7.21
CA PRO A 9 -8.74 7.63 6.76
C PRO A 9 -7.84 8.19 7.88
N TYR A 10 -6.67 8.72 7.49
CA TYR A 10 -5.63 9.17 8.43
C TYR A 10 -6.16 10.15 9.49
N SER A 11 -7.05 11.06 9.12
CA SER A 11 -7.64 12.06 10.02
C SER A 11 -8.44 11.46 11.19
N ARG A 12 -8.86 10.20 11.09
CA ARG A 12 -9.62 9.46 12.10
C ARG A 12 -8.91 8.17 12.53
N TRP A 13 -7.72 7.91 11.99
CA TRP A 13 -7.04 6.65 12.13
C TRP A 13 -6.53 6.42 13.56
N ALA A 14 -6.98 5.34 14.18
CA ALA A 14 -6.35 4.79 15.36
C ALA A 14 -5.19 3.87 14.93
N LYS A 15 -4.02 4.05 15.54
CA LYS A 15 -2.90 3.13 15.28
C LYS A 15 -3.27 1.70 15.65
N PRO A 16 -2.89 0.70 14.82
CA PRO A 16 -3.14 -0.69 15.13
C PRO A 16 -2.27 -1.15 16.31
N LEU A 17 -2.72 -2.19 16.98
CA LEU A 17 -1.97 -2.93 17.98
C LEU A 17 -0.95 -3.83 17.30
N VAL A 18 0.08 -4.25 18.04
CA VAL A 18 1.08 -5.20 17.53
C VAL A 18 0.46 -6.54 17.14
N SER A 19 -0.62 -6.95 17.81
CA SER A 19 -1.41 -8.14 17.47
C SER A 19 -2.16 -8.00 16.15
N GLU A 20 -2.78 -6.84 15.88
CA GLU A 20 -3.49 -6.57 14.63
C GLU A 20 -2.53 -6.55 13.43
N VAL A 21 -1.33 -5.97 13.60
CA VAL A 21 -0.29 -6.05 12.57
C VAL A 21 0.19 -7.49 12.37
N ALA A 22 0.35 -8.26 13.45
CA ALA A 22 0.76 -9.66 13.37
C ALA A 22 -0.29 -10.53 12.67
N GLU A 23 -1.58 -10.27 12.88
CA GLU A 23 -2.70 -10.95 12.21
C GLU A 23 -2.63 -10.80 10.70
N VAL A 24 -2.49 -9.56 10.20
CA VAL A 24 -2.35 -9.28 8.76
C VAL A 24 -1.11 -9.96 8.17
N ILE A 25 0.02 -9.92 8.87
CA ILE A 25 1.27 -10.54 8.41
C ILE A 25 1.16 -12.07 8.40
N ASN A 26 0.53 -12.67 9.40
CA ASN A 26 0.36 -14.11 9.47
C ASN A 26 -0.59 -14.60 8.37
N LEU A 27 -1.68 -13.87 8.12
CA LEU A 27 -2.60 -14.19 7.02
C LEU A 27 -1.87 -14.27 5.66
N LEU A 28 -0.98 -13.31 5.38
CA LEU A 28 -0.17 -13.33 4.16
C LEU A 28 0.81 -14.53 4.13
N LYS A 29 1.39 -14.90 5.27
CA LYS A 29 2.29 -16.05 5.39
C LYS A 29 1.57 -17.38 5.20
N ASP A 30 0.41 -17.53 5.81
CA ASP A 30 -0.45 -18.71 5.69
C ASP A 30 -0.95 -18.89 4.25
N SER A 31 -0.99 -17.79 3.50
CA SER A 31 -1.28 -17.75 2.06
C SER A 31 -0.07 -18.05 1.16
N GLY A 32 1.04 -18.53 1.73
CA GLY A 32 2.21 -18.99 0.98
C GLY A 32 3.29 -17.95 0.73
N TYR A 33 3.24 -16.79 1.40
CA TYR A 33 4.29 -15.77 1.32
C TYR A 33 5.12 -15.76 2.60
N ASP A 34 6.18 -16.56 2.64
CA ASP A 34 7.10 -16.54 3.77
C ASP A 34 7.75 -15.15 3.95
N SER A 35 8.47 -14.97 5.07
CA SER A 35 9.14 -13.70 5.37
C SER A 35 10.04 -13.19 4.23
N ASN A 36 10.78 -14.07 3.54
CA ASN A 36 11.69 -13.66 2.47
C ASN A 36 10.91 -13.27 1.21
N GLN A 37 9.88 -14.05 0.87
CA GLN A 37 8.98 -13.73 -0.24
C GLN A 37 8.27 -12.40 -0.01
N LEU A 38 7.76 -12.15 1.20
CA LEU A 38 7.14 -10.87 1.57
C LEU A 38 8.11 -9.71 1.39
N VAL A 39 9.34 -9.81 1.91
CA VAL A 39 10.35 -8.75 1.71
C VAL A 39 10.60 -8.52 0.21
N SER A 40 10.74 -9.61 -0.56
CA SER A 40 11.02 -9.55 -1.99
C SER A 40 9.92 -8.85 -2.78
N VAL A 41 8.66 -9.25 -2.59
CA VAL A 41 7.53 -8.74 -3.39
C VAL A 41 7.00 -7.39 -2.91
N THR A 42 7.15 -7.07 -1.61
CA THR A 42 6.64 -5.82 -1.02
C THR A 42 7.68 -4.72 -0.89
N GLY A 43 8.98 -5.07 -0.79
CA GLY A 43 10.04 -4.13 -0.44
C GLY A 43 10.07 -3.72 1.04
N ILE A 44 9.14 -4.19 1.87
CA ILE A 44 9.14 -3.94 3.31
C ILE A 44 10.24 -4.77 3.95
N GLN A 45 11.18 -4.11 4.62
CA GLN A 45 12.30 -4.79 5.28
C GLN A 45 11.83 -5.64 6.48
N GLN A 46 12.38 -6.84 6.62
CA GLN A 46 12.06 -7.74 7.73
C GLN A 46 12.23 -7.09 9.11
N LYS A 47 13.25 -6.23 9.27
CA LYS A 47 13.49 -5.51 10.52
C LYS A 47 12.31 -4.62 10.92
N ASN A 48 11.60 -4.05 9.95
CA ASN A 48 10.44 -3.20 10.19
C ASN A 48 9.24 -4.07 10.60
N ILE A 49 8.99 -5.17 9.89
CA ILE A 49 7.95 -6.15 10.26
C ILE A 49 8.18 -6.62 11.71
N ASN A 50 9.41 -7.04 12.02
CA ASN A 50 9.77 -7.49 13.36
C ASN A 50 9.54 -6.41 14.42
N ALA A 51 9.80 -5.14 14.11
CA ALA A 51 9.57 -4.03 15.02
C ALA A 51 8.06 -3.76 15.21
N TRP A 52 7.26 -3.82 14.14
CA TRP A 52 5.83 -3.54 14.18
C TRP A 52 5.01 -4.64 14.84
N THR A 53 5.51 -5.88 14.81
CA THR A 53 4.91 -7.04 15.49
C THR A 53 5.69 -7.45 16.75
N ALA A 54 6.60 -6.60 17.23
CA ALA A 54 7.46 -6.94 18.37
C ALA A 54 6.61 -7.27 19.60
N ARG A 55 6.97 -8.34 20.30
CA ARG A 55 6.31 -8.78 21.54
C ARG A 55 4.82 -9.09 21.40
N TYR A 56 4.27 -9.30 20.19
CA TYR A 56 2.83 -9.58 20.04
C TYR A 56 2.35 -10.81 20.83
N LYS A 57 3.23 -11.76 21.15
CA LYS A 57 2.92 -12.92 22.00
C LYS A 57 2.82 -12.60 23.50
N ASN A 58 3.50 -11.55 23.95
CA ASN A 58 3.62 -11.19 25.37
C ASN A 58 2.84 -9.93 25.72
N GLU A 59 2.78 -8.97 24.80
CA GLU A 59 2.16 -7.66 24.94
C GLU A 59 1.29 -7.36 23.70
N PRO A 60 0.27 -8.20 23.39
CA PRO A 60 -0.53 -8.11 22.16
C PRO A 60 -1.26 -6.77 22.00
N ASP A 61 -1.60 -6.13 23.11
CA ASP A 61 -2.40 -4.91 23.14
C ASP A 61 -1.56 -3.62 23.05
N ASN A 62 -0.24 -3.73 22.87
CA ASN A 62 0.61 -2.57 22.66
C ASN A 62 0.33 -1.94 21.30
N VAL A 63 0.37 -0.60 21.25
CA VAL A 63 0.25 0.15 19.99
C VAL A 63 1.49 -0.06 19.11
N SER A 64 1.28 -0.45 17.86
CA SER A 64 2.34 -0.62 16.88
C SER A 64 2.90 0.71 16.39
N THR A 65 4.19 0.71 16.03
CA THR A 65 4.88 1.86 15.45
C THR A 65 4.76 1.94 13.92
N ILE A 66 3.97 1.05 13.30
CA ILE A 66 3.78 1.02 11.86
C ILE A 66 3.32 2.39 11.31
N PRO A 67 3.96 2.92 10.24
CA PRO A 67 3.48 4.11 9.55
C PRO A 67 2.18 3.86 8.81
N TYR A 68 1.33 4.89 8.72
CA TYR A 68 0.04 4.80 8.03
C TYR A 68 0.12 4.27 6.59
N PRO A 69 1.04 4.74 5.70
CA PRO A 69 1.18 4.19 4.35
C PRO A 69 1.45 2.68 4.34
N CYS A 70 2.30 2.20 5.25
CA CYS A 70 2.63 0.79 5.36
C CYS A 70 1.41 -0.01 5.81
N TRP A 71 0.60 0.54 6.72
CA TRP A 71 -0.64 -0.07 7.17
C TRP A 71 -1.67 -0.18 6.04
N CYS A 72 -1.96 0.92 5.32
CA CYS A 72 -2.84 0.90 4.14
C CYS A 72 -2.43 -0.16 3.13
N PHE A 73 -1.12 -0.25 2.87
CA PHE A 73 -0.58 -1.21 1.90
C PHE A 73 -0.72 -2.66 2.36
N LEU A 74 -0.41 -2.97 3.63
CA LEU A 74 -0.58 -4.32 4.17
C LEU A 74 -2.06 -4.74 4.22
N CYS A 75 -2.96 -3.85 4.65
CA CYS A 75 -4.40 -4.11 4.63
C CYS A 75 -4.90 -4.41 3.22
N ALA A 76 -4.42 -3.67 2.22
CA ALA A 76 -4.79 -3.89 0.83
C ALA A 76 -4.29 -5.24 0.28
N LEU A 77 -3.09 -5.68 0.66
CA LEU A 77 -2.61 -7.02 0.33
C LEU A 77 -3.44 -8.11 1.01
N ALA A 78 -4.06 -7.81 2.15
CA ALA A 78 -4.94 -8.69 2.91
C ALA A 78 -6.44 -8.48 2.62
N GLY A 79 -6.78 -7.94 1.43
CA GLY A 79 -8.16 -7.87 0.96
C GLY A 79 -8.98 -6.67 1.44
N LYS A 80 -8.37 -5.72 2.14
CA LYS A 80 -8.99 -4.44 2.56
C LYS A 80 -8.33 -3.25 1.82
N PRO A 81 -8.53 -3.10 0.50
CA PRO A 81 -7.98 -1.97 -0.24
C PRO A 81 -8.71 -0.66 0.14
N ASN A 82 -8.05 0.46 -0.12
CA ASN A 82 -8.67 1.79 -0.06
C ASN A 82 -9.26 2.19 1.31
N ILE A 83 -8.69 1.72 2.42
CA ILE A 83 -9.11 2.15 3.77
C ILE A 83 -8.97 3.67 3.98
N GLN A 84 -8.07 4.31 3.23
CA GLN A 84 -7.88 5.77 3.26
C GLN A 84 -9.06 6.56 2.69
N SER A 85 -9.97 5.91 1.98
CA SER A 85 -11.15 6.48 1.33
C SER A 85 -12.40 5.63 1.59
N ALA A 86 -12.43 4.88 2.70
CA ALA A 86 -13.55 4.00 3.06
C ALA A 86 -13.97 3.02 1.93
N GLY A 87 -12.99 2.56 1.14
CA GLY A 87 -13.19 1.65 0.02
C GLY A 87 -13.41 2.35 -1.33
N GLU A 88 -13.60 3.66 -1.36
CA GLU A 88 -13.83 4.41 -2.61
C GLU A 88 -12.56 4.50 -3.46
N VAL A 89 -12.75 4.51 -4.78
CA VAL A 89 -11.68 4.67 -5.78
C VAL A 89 -11.77 6.04 -6.44
N ILE A 90 -10.62 6.58 -6.83
CA ILE A 90 -10.54 7.75 -7.69
C ILE A 90 -10.95 7.29 -9.10
N GLU A 91 -12.05 7.83 -9.60
CA GLU A 91 -12.54 7.53 -10.94
C GLU A 91 -11.56 8.04 -11.99
N VAL A 92 -10.95 7.11 -12.73
CA VAL A 92 -10.05 7.40 -13.85
C VAL A 92 -10.32 6.47 -15.02
N ASN A 93 -9.96 6.88 -16.23
CA ASN A 93 -9.89 5.96 -17.36
C ASN A 93 -8.65 5.06 -17.20
N VAL A 94 -8.83 3.91 -16.52
CA VAL A 94 -7.74 2.97 -16.21
C VAL A 94 -6.97 2.55 -17.46
N ARG A 95 -7.63 2.33 -18.60
CA ARG A 95 -6.93 1.96 -19.86
C ARG A 95 -5.97 3.06 -20.32
N ARG A 96 -6.40 4.31 -20.22
CA ARG A 96 -5.57 5.48 -20.55
C ARG A 96 -4.41 5.61 -19.57
N VAL A 97 -4.67 5.50 -18.27
CA VAL A 97 -3.62 5.52 -17.24
C VAL A 97 -2.57 4.46 -17.50
N LEU A 98 -2.97 3.19 -17.71
CA LEU A 98 -2.05 2.09 -17.98
C LEU A 98 -1.18 2.35 -19.22
N SER A 99 -1.68 3.06 -20.23
CA SER A 99 -0.94 3.39 -21.46
C SER A 99 0.23 4.37 -21.25
N TYR A 100 0.21 5.15 -20.17
CA TYR A 100 1.30 6.08 -19.84
C TYR A 100 2.53 5.36 -19.26
N PHE A 101 2.33 4.16 -18.71
CA PHE A 101 3.36 3.47 -17.94
C PHE A 101 3.84 2.21 -18.64
N LYS A 102 5.11 1.86 -18.41
CA LYS A 102 5.65 0.58 -18.86
C LYS A 102 5.05 -0.55 -18.01
N PRO A 103 4.87 -1.77 -18.55
CA PRO A 103 4.37 -2.91 -17.78
C PRO A 103 5.19 -3.23 -16.51
N THR A 104 6.47 -2.85 -16.48
CA THR A 104 7.37 -2.98 -15.32
C THR A 104 6.97 -2.11 -14.13
N ALA A 105 6.16 -1.06 -14.32
CA ALA A 105 5.62 -0.27 -13.22
C ALA A 105 4.56 -1.04 -12.42
N PHE A 106 3.95 -2.07 -13.00
CA PHE A 106 2.87 -2.87 -12.38
C PHE A 106 3.36 -4.28 -12.02
N ARG A 107 4.57 -4.36 -11.49
CA ARG A 107 5.22 -5.60 -11.06
C ARG A 107 5.53 -5.52 -9.56
N PRO A 108 5.72 -6.67 -8.89
CA PRO A 108 6.15 -6.68 -7.51
C PRO A 108 7.53 -6.01 -7.36
N ASN A 109 7.90 -5.67 -6.13
CA ASN A 109 9.08 -4.85 -5.84
C ASN A 109 10.38 -5.39 -6.48
N ASP A 110 10.57 -6.72 -6.51
CA ASP A 110 11.74 -7.39 -7.13
C ASP A 110 11.90 -7.11 -8.64
N LYS A 111 10.82 -6.74 -9.32
CA LYS A 111 10.74 -6.51 -10.77
C LYS A 111 10.24 -5.11 -11.11
N PHE A 112 9.99 -4.29 -10.11
CA PHE A 112 9.49 -2.94 -10.26
C PHE A 112 10.57 -2.04 -10.87
N VAL A 113 10.17 -1.28 -11.88
CA VAL A 113 10.97 -0.18 -12.40
C VAL A 113 10.14 1.09 -12.24
N CYS A 114 10.69 2.05 -11.48
CA CYS A 114 10.01 3.32 -11.24
C CYS A 114 9.69 4.02 -12.56
N PRO A 115 8.45 4.53 -12.72
CA PRO A 115 8.14 5.45 -13.81
C PRO A 115 9.08 6.66 -13.83
N THR A 116 9.29 7.21 -15.03
CA THR A 116 10.03 8.47 -15.18
C THR A 116 9.17 9.65 -14.74
N SER A 117 9.80 10.81 -14.52
CA SER A 117 9.08 12.06 -14.24
C SER A 117 8.08 12.44 -15.33
N GLU A 118 8.44 12.24 -16.60
CA GLU A 118 7.53 12.42 -17.74
C GLU A 118 6.31 11.47 -17.68
N GLN A 119 6.50 10.22 -17.25
CA GLN A 119 5.37 9.30 -17.08
C GLN A 119 4.48 9.73 -15.91
N PHE A 120 5.07 10.23 -14.82
CA PHE A 120 4.29 10.75 -13.70
C PHE A 120 3.48 11.99 -14.07
N SER A 121 4.04 12.94 -14.84
CA SER A 121 3.32 14.18 -15.22
C SER A 121 2.10 13.96 -16.13
N ASN A 122 2.00 12.78 -16.76
CA ASN A 122 0.80 12.36 -17.49
C ASN A 122 -0.37 11.98 -16.55
N LEU A 123 -0.12 11.82 -15.26
CA LEU A 123 -1.10 11.35 -14.26
C LEU A 123 -1.22 12.29 -13.05
N ILE A 124 -0.09 12.66 -12.46
CA ILE A 124 -0.01 13.43 -11.21
C ILE A 124 0.20 14.90 -11.55
N ASP A 125 -0.54 15.77 -10.86
CA ASP A 125 -0.57 17.22 -11.11
C ASP A 125 -0.95 17.57 -12.56
N ASN A 126 -1.76 16.70 -13.18
CA ASN A 126 -2.30 16.86 -14.52
C ASN A 126 -3.75 17.35 -14.44
N ASP A 127 -4.11 18.37 -15.21
CA ASP A 127 -5.45 18.97 -15.19
C ASP A 127 -6.59 17.98 -15.52
N ASN A 128 -6.28 16.86 -16.17
CA ASN A 128 -7.28 15.81 -16.44
C ASN A 128 -7.63 14.95 -15.21
N TYR A 129 -6.86 15.06 -14.12
CA TYR A 129 -6.99 14.23 -12.92
C TYR A 129 -6.93 15.08 -11.64
N GLU A 130 -7.97 15.86 -11.38
CA GLU A 130 -8.01 16.80 -10.25
C GLU A 130 -7.77 16.17 -8.87
N ALA A 131 -8.09 14.89 -8.70
CA ALA A 131 -7.89 14.15 -7.44
C ALA A 131 -6.47 13.60 -7.28
N LEU A 132 -5.68 13.54 -8.35
CA LEU A 132 -4.32 13.01 -8.37
C LEU A 132 -3.29 14.14 -8.37
N THR A 133 -3.29 14.93 -7.30
CA THR A 133 -2.26 15.96 -7.09
C THR A 133 -1.26 15.52 -6.02
N THR A 134 -0.05 16.05 -6.10
CA THR A 134 0.99 15.82 -5.10
C THR A 134 0.52 16.18 -3.70
N GLU A 135 -0.22 17.30 -3.58
CA GLU A 135 -0.81 17.78 -2.34
C GLU A 135 -1.86 16.81 -1.79
N LYS A 136 -2.88 16.46 -2.58
CA LYS A 136 -3.98 15.58 -2.15
C LYS A 136 -3.48 14.20 -1.76
N LEU A 137 -2.59 13.61 -2.57
CA LEU A 137 -2.01 12.29 -2.28
C LEU A 137 -1.17 12.33 -1.00
N SER A 138 -0.42 13.42 -0.77
CA SER A 138 0.36 13.58 0.46
C SER A 138 -0.51 13.70 1.69
N GLU A 139 -1.62 14.42 1.61
CA GLU A 139 -2.59 14.52 2.70
C GLU A 139 -3.23 13.17 3.01
N VAL A 140 -3.75 12.49 1.98
CA VAL A 140 -4.46 11.21 2.10
C VAL A 140 -3.60 10.13 2.77
N PHE A 141 -2.33 10.05 2.39
CA PHE A 141 -1.40 9.04 2.92
C PHE A 141 -0.52 9.56 4.05
N ASN A 142 -0.67 10.82 4.47
CA ASN A 142 0.20 11.48 5.44
C ASN A 142 1.69 11.38 5.07
N TRP A 143 2.01 11.72 3.81
CA TRP A 143 3.37 11.85 3.33
C TRP A 143 3.92 13.26 3.53
N ASN A 144 5.24 13.37 3.56
CA ASN A 144 5.89 14.67 3.42
C ASN A 144 5.79 15.14 1.97
N ALA A 145 4.98 16.18 1.72
CA ALA A 145 4.70 16.69 0.38
C ALA A 145 5.95 17.07 -0.42
N ASN A 146 6.93 17.72 0.22
CA ASN A 146 8.18 18.11 -0.44
C ASN A 146 9.01 16.92 -0.90
N ASN A 147 9.11 15.88 -0.06
CA ASN A 147 9.82 14.66 -0.41
C ASN A 147 9.08 13.87 -1.50
N PHE A 148 7.74 13.84 -1.43
CA PHE A 148 6.93 13.18 -2.44
C PHE A 148 7.05 13.87 -3.80
N ALA A 149 6.87 15.20 -3.86
CA ALA A 149 7.06 16.02 -5.05
C ALA A 149 8.43 15.78 -5.70
N ARG A 150 9.51 15.85 -4.91
CA ARG A 150 10.86 15.56 -5.38
C ARG A 150 11.04 14.14 -5.91
N GLY A 151 10.35 13.16 -5.32
CA GLY A 151 10.37 11.78 -5.82
C GLY A 151 9.72 11.65 -7.19
N ILE A 152 8.65 12.39 -7.43
CA ILE A 152 7.98 12.49 -8.74
C ILE A 152 8.89 13.17 -9.76
N ASP A 153 9.42 14.35 -9.44
CA ASP A 153 10.27 15.15 -10.34
C ASP A 153 11.54 14.41 -10.78
N ASN A 154 12.10 13.60 -9.88
CA ASN A 154 13.31 12.83 -10.15
C ASN A 154 13.05 11.43 -10.74
N GLY A 155 11.80 11.01 -10.88
CA GLY A 155 11.47 9.64 -11.31
C GLY A 155 12.01 8.57 -10.36
N SER A 156 11.99 8.84 -9.05
CA SER A 156 12.59 8.01 -8.00
C SER A 156 11.62 7.63 -6.89
N LEU A 157 10.32 7.61 -7.22
CA LEU A 157 9.27 7.30 -6.27
C LEU A 157 9.42 5.89 -5.70
N PRO A 158 9.38 5.70 -4.35
CA PRO A 158 9.41 4.38 -3.75
C PRO A 158 8.25 3.51 -4.21
N PHE A 159 8.51 2.20 -4.37
CA PHE A 159 7.52 1.20 -4.78
C PHE A 159 6.24 1.22 -3.93
N LEU A 160 6.37 1.40 -2.61
CA LEU A 160 5.24 1.52 -1.69
C LEU A 160 4.30 2.66 -2.10
N ASN A 161 4.86 3.85 -2.34
CA ASN A 161 4.08 5.03 -2.70
C ASN A 161 3.38 4.82 -4.04
N TRP A 162 4.09 4.26 -5.02
CA TRP A 162 3.49 3.93 -6.32
C TRP A 162 2.33 2.95 -6.18
N SER A 163 2.49 1.88 -5.39
CA SER A 163 1.44 0.89 -5.15
C SER A 163 0.19 1.53 -4.53
N LEU A 164 0.36 2.46 -3.59
CA LEU A 164 -0.74 3.18 -2.96
C LEU A 164 -1.49 4.09 -3.96
N ILE A 165 -0.76 4.77 -4.86
CA ILE A 165 -1.37 5.57 -5.94
C ILE A 165 -2.18 4.69 -6.88
N VAL A 166 -1.59 3.58 -7.31
CA VAL A 166 -2.21 2.59 -8.21
C VAL A 166 -3.48 2.00 -7.59
N MET A 167 -3.42 1.63 -6.30
CA MET A 167 -4.57 1.14 -5.53
C MET A 167 -5.71 2.17 -5.46
N SER A 168 -5.40 3.45 -5.23
CA SER A 168 -6.40 4.51 -5.18
C SER A 168 -7.19 4.65 -6.49
N MET A 169 -6.64 4.24 -7.62
CA MET A 169 -7.31 4.23 -8.93
C MET A 169 -8.13 2.96 -9.20
N GLY A 170 -8.27 2.08 -8.20
CA GLY A 170 -8.99 0.81 -8.32
C GLY A 170 -8.20 -0.31 -9.00
N ILE A 171 -6.88 -0.15 -9.18
CA ILE A 171 -6.04 -1.23 -9.67
C ILE A 171 -5.75 -2.20 -8.52
N ASP A 172 -6.02 -3.49 -8.76
CA ASP A 172 -5.86 -4.56 -7.78
C ASP A 172 -4.38 -4.83 -7.48
N ILE A 173 -3.88 -4.26 -6.39
CA ILE A 173 -2.48 -4.43 -5.98
C ILE A 173 -2.20 -5.82 -5.39
N GLN A 174 -3.22 -6.53 -4.90
CA GLN A 174 -3.07 -7.91 -4.45
C GLN A 174 -2.67 -8.80 -5.65
N LYS A 175 -3.41 -8.72 -6.76
CA LYS A 175 -3.06 -9.42 -8.01
C LYS A 175 -1.77 -8.90 -8.66
N MET A 176 -1.47 -7.62 -8.50
CA MET A 176 -0.24 -7.04 -9.02
C MET A 176 1.01 -7.61 -8.35
N ILE A 177 0.95 -7.81 -7.03
CA ILE A 177 2.11 -8.09 -6.16
C ILE A 177 2.18 -9.58 -5.82
N LEU A 178 1.05 -10.18 -5.44
CA LEU A 178 0.94 -11.57 -5.02
C LEU A 178 0.59 -12.47 -6.21
N LYS A 179 1.51 -12.60 -7.18
CA LYS A 179 1.23 -13.31 -8.45
C LYS A 179 1.10 -14.83 -8.35
N GLU A 180 1.57 -15.42 -7.27
CA GLU A 180 1.58 -16.88 -7.03
C GLU A 180 0.45 -17.32 -6.10
N LEU A 181 -0.41 -16.38 -5.71
CA LEU A 181 -1.56 -16.59 -4.85
C LEU A 181 -2.56 -17.55 -5.57
N GLN A 182 -2.92 -18.66 -4.92
CA GLN A 182 -3.85 -19.63 -5.50
C GLN A 182 -5.33 -19.19 -5.42
N GLY A 183 -5.65 -18.26 -4.53
CA GLY A 183 -6.99 -17.68 -4.32
C GLY A 183 -6.87 -16.35 -3.55
N PRO A 184 -7.90 -15.50 -3.52
CA PRO A 184 -7.83 -14.21 -2.85
C PRO A 184 -7.49 -14.37 -1.36
N VAL A 185 -6.79 -13.37 -0.81
CA VAL A 185 -6.54 -13.28 0.63
C VAL A 185 -7.46 -12.21 1.21
N SER A 186 -8.20 -12.56 2.25
CA SER A 186 -9.15 -11.65 2.88
C SER A 186 -9.11 -11.75 4.40
N LEU A 187 -9.04 -10.59 5.06
CA LEU A 187 -9.24 -10.48 6.51
C LEU A 187 -10.66 -10.86 6.95
N ASP A 188 -11.62 -10.88 6.03
CA ASP A 188 -13.01 -11.25 6.33
C ASP A 188 -13.24 -12.77 6.33
N GLU A 189 -12.28 -13.57 5.89
CA GLU A 189 -12.40 -15.04 5.82
C GLU A 189 -11.84 -15.75 7.07
N CYS A 190 -11.40 -15.00 8.08
CA CYS A 190 -10.99 -15.55 9.38
C CYS A 190 -12.21 -15.76 10.30
N ASP A 191 -13.03 -16.77 9.99
CA ASP A 191 -14.02 -17.37 10.90
C ASP A 191 -13.46 -18.59 11.63
#